data_AF-X0SPA0-F1
#
_entry.id   AF-X0SPA0-F1
#
_cell.length_a   1.000
_cell.length_b   1.000
_cell.length_c   1.000
_cell.angle_alpha   90.00
_cell.angle_beta   90.00
_cell.angle_gamma   90.00
#
_symmetry.space_group_name_H-M   'P 1'
#
loop_
_entity.id
_entity.type
_entity.pdbx_description
1 polymer ?
#
loop_
_entity_poly.entity_id
_entity_poly.type
_entity_poly.pdbx_seq_one_letter_code
_entity_poly.pdbx_strand_id
1 'polypeptide(L)'
;MSYSRWGSSNWYAFWRNNDATDLESQSLALWHCCKGEHLAWSYAELMEANECWLKEKYPDISDNDISEALDIIQVFQREMRSLYKHSKQARAAEGVKSN
;
A
#
# COMPACT_ATOMS: atom_id res chain seq x y z
N MET A 1 -3.84 8.24 -11.65
CA MET A 1 -4.69 8.34 -10.44
C MET A 1 -5.88 7.42 -10.61
N SER A 2 -5.75 6.15 -10.21
CA SER A 2 -6.88 5.20 -10.20
C SER A 2 -7.55 5.28 -8.82
N TYR A 3 -8.73 5.89 -8.78
CA TYR A 3 -9.60 5.89 -7.61
C TYR A 3 -10.24 4.50 -7.49
N SER A 4 -9.62 3.59 -6.76
CA SER A 4 -10.33 2.38 -6.32
C SER A 4 -10.88 2.66 -4.94
N ARG A 5 -12.13 3.14 -4.91
CA ARG A 5 -12.94 3.00 -3.69
C ARG A 5 -13.04 1.51 -3.41
N TRP A 6 -12.69 1.07 -2.21
CA TRP A 6 -12.96 -0.29 -1.76
C TRP A 6 -14.47 -0.44 -1.52
N GLY A 7 -15.26 -0.47 -2.60
CA GLY A 7 -16.72 -0.51 -2.54
C GLY A 7 -17.34 0.63 -1.73
N SER A 8 -18.08 0.28 -0.67
CA SER A 8 -18.71 1.20 0.30
C SER A 8 -17.77 1.69 1.40
N SER A 9 -16.47 1.40 1.32
CA SER A 9 -15.50 1.79 2.33
C SER A 9 -15.41 3.31 2.52
N ASN A 10 -15.13 3.70 3.76
CA ASN A 10 -14.79 5.06 4.15
C ASN A 10 -13.34 5.42 3.80
N TRP A 11 -12.56 4.45 3.33
CA TRP A 11 -11.16 4.63 2.95
C TRP A 11 -10.97 4.87 1.45
N TYR A 12 -10.08 5.81 1.17
CA TYR A 12 -9.46 6.05 -0.11
C TYR A 12 -7.99 5.65 -0.02
N ALA A 13 -7.52 4.82 -0.94
CA ALA A 13 -6.15 4.33 -0.97
C ALA A 13 -5.48 4.68 -2.30
N PHE A 14 -4.26 5.22 -2.27
CA PHE A 14 -3.54 5.62 -3.47
C PHE A 14 -2.05 5.31 -3.38
N TRP A 15 -1.49 4.83 -4.50
CA TRP A 15 -0.05 4.67 -4.66
C TRP A 15 0.55 6.04 -4.94
N ARG A 16 1.34 6.54 -3.99
CA ARG A 16 1.86 7.90 -4.04
C ARG A 16 3.12 8.00 -4.90
N ASN A 17 3.99 6.99 -4.86
CA ASN A 17 5.26 6.97 -5.61
C ASN A 17 5.37 5.74 -6.53
N ASN A 18 4.45 5.58 -7.47
CA ASN A 18 4.48 4.44 -8.40
C ASN A 18 5.72 4.44 -9.32
N ASP A 19 6.37 5.59 -9.54
CA ASP A 19 7.57 5.71 -10.39
C ASP A 19 8.86 5.23 -9.71
N ALA A 20 8.81 4.82 -8.43
CA ALA A 20 9.97 4.28 -7.74
C ALA A 20 10.38 2.91 -8.31
N THR A 21 11.64 2.80 -8.73
CA THR A 21 12.21 1.56 -9.28
C THR A 21 12.46 0.46 -8.23
N ASP A 22 12.48 0.84 -6.96
CA ASP A 22 12.73 0.00 -5.80
C ASP A 22 11.47 -0.13 -4.93
N LEU A 23 11.23 -1.36 -4.45
CA LEU A 23 10.04 -1.74 -3.68
C LEU A 23 9.89 -0.90 -2.39
N GLU A 24 11.01 -0.54 -1.76
CA GLU A 24 11.02 0.15 -0.47
C GLU A 24 10.59 1.62 -0.59
N SER A 25 10.83 2.25 -1.75
CA SER A 25 10.41 3.62 -2.03
C SER A 25 8.95 3.75 -2.47
N GLN A 26 8.26 2.64 -2.70
CA GLN A 26 6.82 2.62 -2.96
C GLN A 26 6.07 3.02 -1.69
N SER A 27 5.04 3.84 -1.85
CA SER A 27 4.25 4.33 -0.72
C SER A 27 2.76 4.24 -0.99
N LEU A 28 2.02 3.86 0.05
CA LEU A 28 0.57 3.86 0.08
C LEU A 28 0.11 5.04 0.92
N ALA A 29 -0.80 5.81 0.38
CA ALA A 29 -1.50 6.81 1.15
C ALA A 29 -2.94 6.36 1.39
N LEU A 30 -3.35 6.53 2.64
CA LEU A 30 -4.68 6.19 3.15
C LEU A 30 -5.36 7.48 3.59
N TRP A 31 -6.59 7.67 3.15
CA TRP A 31 -7.42 8.80 3.50
C TRP A 31 -8.80 8.30 3.91
N HIS A 32 -9.18 8.60 5.15
CA HIS A 32 -10.51 8.27 5.67
C HIS A 32 -11.46 9.45 5.47
N CYS A 33 -12.67 9.21 4.96
CA CYS A 33 -13.62 10.27 4.58
C CYS A 33 -13.99 11.21 5.74
N CYS A 34 -13.99 10.72 6.98
CA CYS A 34 -14.33 11.49 8.18
C CYS A 34 -13.11 12.15 8.86
N LYS A 35 -11.89 11.81 8.46
CA LYS A 35 -10.66 12.36 9.02
C LYS A 35 -9.97 13.09 7.88
N GLY A 36 -10.09 14.43 7.87
CA GLY A 36 -9.64 15.29 6.77
C GLY A 36 -8.13 15.24 6.43
N GLU A 37 -7.35 14.37 7.07
CA GLU A 37 -5.93 14.19 6.84
C GLU A 37 -5.67 12.91 6.01
N HIS A 38 -4.81 13.05 5.01
CA HIS A 38 -4.25 11.92 4.28
C HIS A 38 -2.89 11.59 4.89
N LEU A 39 -2.69 10.34 5.30
CA LEU A 39 -1.38 9.87 5.76
C LEU A 39 -0.79 8.96 4.69
N ALA A 40 0.49 9.12 4.44
CA ALA A 40 1.23 8.31 3.48
C ALA A 40 2.35 7.57 4.20
N TRP A 41 2.48 6.29 3.87
CA TRP A 41 3.40 5.37 4.50
C TRP A 41 4.19 4.67 3.41
N SER A 42 5.51 4.56 3.62
CA SER A 42 6.37 3.73 2.80
C SER A 42 6.02 2.25 2.94
N TYR A 43 6.40 1.44 1.96
CA TYR A 43 6.23 -0.01 2.04
C TYR A 43 6.92 -0.58 3.30
N ALA A 44 8.08 -0.04 3.68
CA ALA A 44 8.80 -0.45 4.90
C ALA A 44 7.96 -0.22 6.16
N GLU A 45 7.37 0.96 6.32
CA GLU A 45 6.48 1.27 7.46
C GLU A 45 5.23 0.36 7.47
N LEU A 46 4.69 0.08 6.29
CA LEU A 46 3.50 -0.75 6.15
C LEU A 46 3.76 -2.23 6.45
N MET A 47 5.01 -2.70 6.42
CA MET A 47 5.34 -4.07 6.83
C MET A 47 5.14 -4.30 8.33
N GLU A 48 5.18 -3.23 9.13
CA GLU A 48 4.95 -3.27 10.57
C GLU A 48 3.49 -2.96 10.95
N ALA A 49 2.66 -2.61 9.96
CA ALA A 49 1.28 -2.22 10.18
C ALA A 49 0.46 -3.38 10.78
N ASN A 50 -0.17 -3.08 11.92
CA ASN A 50 -1.10 -3.94 12.62
C ASN A 50 -2.24 -3.08 13.20
N GLU A 51 -3.24 -3.73 13.82
CA GLU A 51 -4.40 -3.02 14.39
C GLU A 51 -3.99 -1.95 15.40
N CYS A 52 -3.08 -2.25 16.32
CA CYS A 52 -2.62 -1.30 17.34
C CYS A 52 -1.96 -0.09 16.69
N TRP A 53 -1.08 -0.32 15.72
CA TRP A 53 -0.41 0.74 14.99
C TRP A 53 -1.42 1.64 14.25
N LEU A 54 -2.42 1.06 13.58
CA LEU A 54 -3.46 1.85 12.92
C LEU A 54 -4.33 2.62 13.92
N LYS A 55 -4.67 2.03 15.07
CA LYS A 55 -5.41 2.72 16.14
C LYS A 55 -4.60 3.88 16.72
N GLU A 56 -3.28 3.78 16.81
CA GLU A 56 -2.44 4.91 17.22
C GLU A 56 -2.42 6.04 16.18
N LYS A 57 -2.40 5.71 14.88
CA LYS A 57 -2.43 6.71 13.80
C LYS A 57 -3.83 7.29 13.57
N TYR A 58 -4.87 6.53 13.91
CA TYR A 58 -6.25 6.87 13.70
C TYR A 58 -7.09 6.58 14.96
N PRO A 59 -6.88 7.34 16.06
CA PRO A 59 -7.43 7.02 17.38
C PRO A 59 -8.97 7.08 17.50
N ASP A 60 -9.65 7.75 16.56
CA ASP A 60 -11.12 7.89 16.59
C ASP A 60 -11.82 7.20 15.40
N ILE A 61 -11.18 6.19 14.81
CA ILE A 61 -11.76 5.38 13.74
C ILE A 61 -12.33 4.08 14.34
N SER A 62 -13.44 3.59 13.79
CA SER A 62 -14.09 2.37 14.27
C SER A 62 -13.23 1.14 14.03
N ASP A 63 -13.38 0.10 14.86
CA ASP A 63 -12.67 -1.17 14.67
C ASP A 63 -12.93 -1.80 13.28
N ASN A 64 -14.14 -1.62 12.74
CA ASN A 64 -14.47 -2.08 11.38
C ASN A 64 -13.64 -1.35 10.32
N ASP A 65 -13.58 -0.02 10.40
CA ASP A 65 -12.78 0.78 9.48
C ASP A 65 -11.27 0.47 9.65
N ILE A 66 -10.78 0.20 10.86
CA ILE A 66 -9.40 -0.25 11.09
C ILE A 66 -9.13 -1.60 10.40
N SER A 67 -10.07 -2.55 10.50
CA SER A 67 -9.97 -3.83 9.80
C SER A 67 -9.94 -3.65 8.28
N GLU A 68 -10.80 -2.77 7.74
CA GLU A 68 -10.79 -2.45 6.30
C GLU A 68 -9.44 -1.84 5.87
N ALA A 69 -8.87 -0.94 6.67
CA ALA A 69 -7.56 -0.36 6.39
C ALA A 69 -6.45 -1.42 6.38
N LEU A 70 -6.49 -2.42 7.26
CA LEU A 70 -5.55 -3.54 7.24
C LEU A 70 -5.69 -4.36 5.97
N ASP A 71 -6.91 -4.67 5.54
CA ASP A 71 -7.13 -5.41 4.30
C ASP A 71 -6.56 -4.66 3.10
N ILE A 72 -6.77 -3.33 3.05
CA ILE A 72 -6.18 -2.46 2.03
C ILE A 72 -4.66 -2.56 2.03
N ILE A 73 -4.03 -2.47 3.21
CA ILE A 73 -2.57 -2.57 3.35
C ILE A 73 -2.08 -3.95 2.91
N GLN A 74 -2.76 -5.04 3.28
CA GLN A 74 -2.38 -6.40 2.89
C GLN A 74 -2.46 -6.62 1.38
N VAL A 75 -3.50 -6.09 0.72
CA VAL A 75 -3.62 -6.14 -0.73
C VAL A 75 -2.48 -5.36 -1.38
N PHE A 76 -2.22 -4.13 -0.93
CA PHE A 76 -1.08 -3.34 -1.41
C PHE A 76 0.23 -4.11 -1.28
N GLN A 77 0.51 -4.67 -0.10
CA GLN A 77 1.73 -5.42 0.14
C GLN A 77 1.87 -6.63 -0.78
N ARG A 78 0.78 -7.36 -1.02
CA ARG A 78 0.75 -8.53 -1.92
C ARG A 78 1.03 -8.13 -3.36
N GLU A 79 0.42 -7.04 -3.83
CA GLU A 79 0.65 -6.54 -5.18
C GLU A 79 2.09 -6.07 -5.38
N MET A 80 2.65 -5.34 -4.41
CA MET A 80 4.06 -4.92 -4.46
C MET A 80 5.02 -6.12 -4.50
N ARG A 81 4.80 -7.14 -3.67
CA ARG A 81 5.58 -8.39 -3.70
C ARG A 81 5.49 -9.10 -5.06
N SER A 82 4.30 -9.11 -5.67
CA SER A 82 4.09 -9.69 -7.00
C SER A 82 4.87 -8.91 -8.06
N LEU A 83 4.74 -7.59 -8.10
CA LEU A 83 5.43 -6.73 -9.07
C LEU A 83 6.95 -6.90 -9.00
N TYR A 84 7.52 -6.95 -7.79
CA TYR A 84 8.94 -7.16 -7.60
C TYR A 84 9.44 -8.54 -8.04
N LYS A 85 8.65 -9.59 -7.80
CA LYS A 85 8.98 -10.93 -8.30
C LYS A 85 9.04 -10.95 -9.83
N HIS A 86 8.09 -10.28 -10.49
CA HIS A 86 8.04 -10.21 -11.95
C HIS A 86 9.16 -9.32 -12.52
N SER A 87 9.48 -8.19 -11.90
CA SER A 87 10.57 -7.30 -12.37
C SER A 87 11.94 -7.96 -12.26
N LYS A 88 12.19 -8.73 -11.19
CA LYS A 88 13.42 -9.52 -11.03
C LYS A 88 13.55 -10.61 -12.10
N GLN A 89 12.45 -11.28 -12.43
CA GLN A 89 12.42 -12.30 -13.48
C GLN A 89 12.62 -11.69 -14.88
N ALA A 90 12.02 -10.54 -15.17
CA ALA A 90 12.20 -9.82 -16.44
C ALA A 90 13.68 -9.40 -16.64
N ARG A 91 14.29 -8.80 -15.61
CA ARG A 91 15.72 -8.43 -15.65
C ARG A 91 16.65 -9.62 -15.84
N ALA A 92 16.35 -10.76 -15.19
CA ALA A 92 17.11 -11.99 -15.37
C ALA A 92 16.97 -12.55 -16.79
N ALA A 93 15.79 -12.46 -17.41
CA ALA A 93 15.55 -12.93 -18.77
C ALA A 93 16.21 -12.05 -19.85
N GLU A 94 16.31 -10.73 -19.63
CA GLU A 94 16.99 -9.80 -20.54
C GLU A 94 18.52 -9.97 -20.49
N GLY A 95 19.09 -10.27 -19.32
CA GLY A 95 20.52 -10.57 -19.17
C GLY A 95 20.97 -11.87 -19.85
N VAL A 96 20.05 -12.81 -20.12
CA VAL A 96 20.36 -14.09 -20.78
C VAL A 96 20.40 -14.00 -22.31
N LYS A 97 19.81 -12.96 -22.93
CA LYS A 97 19.79 -12.78 -24.39
C LYS A 97 21.05 -12.13 -24.97
N SER A 98 22.05 -11.82 -24.15
CA SER A 98 23.27 -11.10 -24.57
C SER A 98 24.53 -11.97 -24.65
N ASN A 99 24.40 -13.30 -24.83
CA ASN A 99 25.53 -14.21 -25.01
C ASN A 99 25.39 -15.05 -26.29
#